data_AF-A0A8H5GPE9-F1
#
_entry.id   AF-A0A8H5GPE9-F1
#
_cell.length_a   1.000
_cell.length_b   1.000
_cell.length_c   1.000
_cell.angle_alpha   90.00
_cell.angle_beta   90.00
_cell.angle_gamma   90.00
#
_symmetry.space_group_name_H-M   'P 1'
#
loop_
_entity.id
_entity.type
_entity.pdbx_description
1 polymer ?
#
loop_
_entity_poly.entity_id
_entity_poly.type
_entity_poly.pdbx_seq_one_letter_code
_entity_poly.pdbx_strand_id
1 'polypeptide(L)'
;MQLTSASSTSVDSLNPPPRTSFAISSDGKRRLKESQFISKNGQKLHSIDPEKAPYPLSYDRHFLELESLDNRLTSFLRNGTVSFIDFPKDEIPEHCLDLGCGTGSWVIEAAKEWTECQFVGFDLVNVQVPLKLLERSVASRVRWVHGNFLTTKLPFEDDEFDHVHIQHIARGVPETKWGSLFEEINRVIRPGGSIEMIEDDVFFPTLPRWFTAPRRVRPRRATSVHLPDGTQRGYPDMSDSSTSNFSHDHELLESLHASVYEHRFINMKPSALLPSYVSTYFRHVTIGPVLSFRMPSIPPLQPLPPQMATAYALPLGLDTDSRSSVVTSSPDGRRPFSLSFSSMISDSTTSTTESTTTSSEKSRKQSVSFSFVSEVANALPAGHIMQNGGSDEIIVQDDSSASSDMPKQLYTLDTALSVGKPDELPVLVDMDKLQSLNEQSLAMHLYRSFQFILASQEALWEELKDRLRNRRDELETYGWEDDEEFEEPQNRKKFEELLERYRTDMFQRVSLWNSLLGMGWELPTREPLSRAELIEEERMREAMIEARRNAPPEDFTPCRSVRALTGFKP
;
A
#
# COMPACT_ATOMS: atom_id res chain seq x y z
N MET A 1 -71.77 56.08 39.02
CA MET A 1 -71.87 54.61 38.88
C MET A 1 -70.71 54.18 38.00
N GLN A 2 -69.60 53.75 38.63
CA GLN A 2 -69.05 52.38 38.60
C GLN A 2 -68.39 52.04 37.24
N LEU A 3 -67.05 52.09 37.12
CA LEU A 3 -66.03 51.09 37.53
C LEU A 3 -66.20 49.77 36.76
N THR A 4 -65.33 49.41 35.79
CA THR A 4 -64.10 48.58 35.92
C THR A 4 -63.80 48.07 34.48
N SER A 5 -62.63 47.64 34.00
CA SER A 5 -61.32 47.26 34.54
C SER A 5 -60.29 47.29 33.39
N ALA A 6 -59.00 47.42 33.74
CA ALA A 6 -57.85 47.35 32.85
C ALA A 6 -57.15 45.99 32.98
N SER A 7 -56.51 45.49 31.90
CA SER A 7 -55.39 44.54 31.96
C SER A 7 -54.53 44.69 30.68
N SER A 8 -53.39 45.37 30.79
CA SER A 8 -52.03 44.78 30.78
C SER A 8 -51.56 44.28 29.41
N THR A 9 -50.86 45.15 28.69
CA THR A 9 -50.00 44.84 27.54
C THR A 9 -48.76 44.07 27.99
N SER A 10 -48.67 42.80 27.60
CA SER A 10 -47.47 41.97 27.72
C SER A 10 -46.60 42.10 26.47
N VAL A 11 -45.30 42.13 26.71
CA VAL A 11 -44.19 42.32 25.79
C VAL A 11 -44.03 41.08 24.91
N ASP A 12 -44.24 41.19 23.60
CA ASP A 12 -43.90 40.13 22.65
C ASP A 12 -42.48 40.33 22.13
N SER A 13 -41.64 39.36 22.48
CA SER A 13 -40.27 39.15 22.02
C SER A 13 -40.22 38.89 20.51
N LEU A 14 -39.37 39.65 19.82
CA LEU A 14 -39.00 39.48 18.42
C LEU A 14 -38.31 38.12 18.21
N ASN A 15 -38.95 37.22 17.46
CA ASN A 15 -38.34 35.99 16.95
C ASN A 15 -37.40 36.28 15.76
N PRO A 16 -36.24 35.58 15.64
CA PRO A 16 -35.37 35.65 14.46
C PRO A 16 -35.96 34.89 13.26
N PRO A 17 -35.52 35.17 12.01
CA PRO A 17 -36.13 34.61 10.81
C PRO A 17 -35.86 33.09 10.67
N PRO A 18 -36.68 32.36 9.90
CA PRO A 18 -36.60 30.91 9.85
C PRO A 18 -35.36 30.45 9.09
N ARG A 19 -34.61 29.53 9.72
CA ARG A 19 -33.57 28.73 9.05
C ARG A 19 -34.22 27.91 7.94
N THR A 20 -33.74 28.06 6.71
CA THR A 20 -34.11 27.21 5.57
C THR A 20 -33.67 25.78 5.83
N SER A 21 -34.61 24.96 6.31
CA SER A 21 -34.49 23.51 6.33
C SER A 21 -34.53 22.99 4.90
N PHE A 22 -33.45 22.39 4.42
CA PHE A 22 -33.45 21.65 3.17
C PHE A 22 -34.43 20.48 3.28
N ALA A 23 -35.54 20.57 2.56
CA ALA A 23 -36.52 19.50 2.45
C ALA A 23 -35.93 18.36 1.61
N ILE A 24 -35.79 17.19 2.22
CA ILE A 24 -35.46 15.94 1.52
C ILE A 24 -36.65 15.57 0.63
N SER A 25 -36.58 15.92 -0.65
CA SER A 25 -37.49 15.38 -1.65
C SER A 25 -37.10 13.93 -1.93
N SER A 26 -37.80 13.01 -1.30
CA SER A 26 -37.74 11.59 -1.61
C SER A 26 -38.59 11.31 -2.85
N ASP A 27 -38.08 11.66 -4.04
CA ASP A 27 -38.73 11.21 -5.28
C ASP A 27 -38.13 9.87 -5.73
N GLY A 28 -38.92 8.82 -5.49
CA GLY A 28 -38.57 7.44 -5.73
C GLY A 28 -38.60 7.11 -7.21
N LYS A 29 -37.44 7.13 -7.87
CA LYS A 29 -37.16 6.24 -8.99
C LYS A 29 -36.25 5.13 -8.49
N ARG A 30 -36.81 3.91 -8.38
CA ARG A 30 -36.05 2.67 -8.23
C ARG A 30 -35.02 2.59 -9.36
N ARG A 31 -33.78 3.04 -9.12
CA ARG A 31 -32.62 2.62 -9.93
C ARG A 31 -32.56 1.11 -9.77
N LEU A 32 -32.73 0.38 -10.87
CA LEU A 32 -32.30 -1.01 -10.94
C LEU A 32 -30.89 -1.07 -10.32
N LYS A 33 -30.73 -1.87 -9.27
CA LYS A 33 -29.40 -2.17 -8.71
C LYS A 33 -28.65 -2.96 -9.77
N GLU A 34 -28.11 -2.28 -10.77
CA GLU A 34 -26.89 -2.76 -11.41
C GLU A 34 -25.88 -2.91 -10.27
N SER A 35 -25.43 -4.14 -10.06
CA SER A 35 -24.32 -4.40 -9.15
C SER A 35 -23.18 -3.51 -9.61
N GLN A 36 -22.84 -2.46 -8.88
CA GLN A 36 -21.72 -1.55 -9.20
C GLN A 36 -20.38 -2.30 -9.27
N PHE A 37 -20.36 -3.55 -8.80
CA PHE A 37 -19.19 -4.39 -8.72
C PHE A 37 -19.38 -5.74 -9.43
N ILE A 38 -18.27 -6.28 -9.93
CA ILE A 38 -18.14 -7.64 -10.46
C ILE A 38 -16.98 -8.31 -9.71
N SER A 39 -17.14 -9.59 -9.34
CA SER A 39 -16.04 -10.37 -8.77
C SER A 39 -15.40 -11.22 -9.87
N LYS A 40 -14.11 -11.02 -10.13
CA LYS A 40 -13.31 -11.83 -11.06
C LYS A 40 -12.12 -12.41 -10.31
N ASN A 41 -11.97 -13.73 -10.30
CA ASN A 41 -10.81 -14.42 -9.71
C ASN A 41 -10.49 -13.96 -8.26
N GLY A 42 -11.53 -13.71 -7.46
CA GLY A 42 -11.38 -13.25 -6.07
C GLY A 42 -11.21 -11.73 -5.90
N GLN A 43 -11.02 -10.96 -6.97
CA GLN A 43 -10.95 -9.49 -6.92
C GLN A 43 -12.30 -8.83 -7.19
N LYS A 44 -12.57 -7.75 -6.45
CA LYS A 44 -13.74 -6.90 -6.64
C LYS A 44 -13.42 -5.77 -7.61
N LEU A 45 -14.03 -5.74 -8.78
CA LEU A 45 -13.87 -4.71 -9.81
C LEU A 45 -15.15 -3.91 -9.99
N HIS A 46 -15.13 -2.75 -10.65
CA HIS A 46 -16.36 -2.07 -11.05
C HIS A 46 -17.05 -2.80 -12.22
N SER A 47 -18.37 -2.64 -12.34
CA SER A 47 -19.15 -3.26 -13.43
C SER A 47 -19.20 -2.46 -14.73
N ILE A 48 -18.69 -1.22 -14.71
CA ILE A 48 -18.72 -0.31 -15.84
C ILE A 48 -17.75 -0.78 -16.94
N ASP A 49 -18.13 -0.58 -18.19
CA ASP A 49 -17.32 -0.86 -19.37
C ASP A 49 -15.95 -0.14 -19.29
N PRO A 50 -14.82 -0.84 -19.51
CA PRO A 50 -13.49 -0.24 -19.54
C PRO A 50 -13.34 0.95 -20.49
N GLU A 51 -14.08 0.99 -21.61
CA GLU A 51 -14.04 2.15 -22.52
C GLU A 51 -14.63 3.42 -21.89
N LYS A 52 -15.59 3.25 -20.97
CA LYS A 52 -16.27 4.35 -20.26
C LYS A 52 -15.57 4.71 -18.96
N ALA A 53 -14.99 3.73 -18.29
CA ALA A 53 -14.25 3.89 -17.04
C ALA A 53 -12.98 3.01 -17.11
N PRO A 54 -11.87 3.54 -17.64
CA PRO A 54 -10.64 2.78 -17.81
C PRO A 54 -9.83 2.70 -16.51
N TYR A 55 -10.47 2.44 -15.38
CA TYR A 55 -9.81 2.33 -14.08
C TYR A 55 -9.32 0.88 -13.85
N PRO A 56 -8.00 0.64 -13.73
CA PRO A 56 -7.47 -0.73 -13.78
C PRO A 56 -7.43 -1.45 -12.43
N LEU A 57 -7.76 -0.77 -11.32
CA LEU A 57 -7.51 -1.29 -9.96
C LEU A 57 -8.75 -1.93 -9.35
N SER A 58 -8.53 -2.92 -8.47
CA SER A 58 -9.56 -3.55 -7.66
C SER A 58 -9.99 -2.69 -6.47
N TYR A 59 -11.21 -2.94 -5.99
CA TYR A 59 -11.82 -2.35 -4.81
C TYR A 59 -11.77 -3.34 -3.63
N ASP A 60 -10.71 -4.13 -3.56
CA ASP A 60 -10.50 -5.06 -2.45
C ASP A 60 -10.20 -4.28 -1.18
N ARG A 61 -10.70 -4.79 -0.04
CA ARG A 61 -10.62 -4.06 1.24
C ARG A 61 -9.19 -3.65 1.61
N HIS A 62 -8.24 -4.58 1.52
CA HIS A 62 -6.84 -4.34 1.89
C HIS A 62 -6.18 -3.26 1.04
N PHE A 63 -6.63 -3.10 -0.21
CA PHE A 63 -6.17 -2.05 -1.10
C PHE A 63 -6.81 -0.70 -0.74
N LEU A 64 -8.13 -0.66 -0.55
CA LEU A 64 -8.85 0.55 -0.15
C LEU A 64 -8.34 1.12 1.19
N GLU A 65 -7.93 0.26 2.12
CA GLU A 65 -7.35 0.68 3.40
C GLU A 65 -6.02 1.44 3.23
N LEU A 66 -5.30 1.30 2.10
CA LEU A 66 -4.07 2.05 1.83
C LEU A 66 -4.32 3.55 1.65
N GLU A 67 -5.53 3.96 1.28
CA GLU A 67 -5.91 5.38 1.22
C GLU A 67 -5.75 6.06 2.58
N SER A 68 -5.92 5.33 3.69
CA SER A 68 -5.69 5.89 5.03
C SER A 68 -4.23 6.24 5.29
N LEU A 69 -3.30 5.46 4.72
CA LEU A 69 -1.86 5.74 4.78
C LEU A 69 -1.53 7.00 3.98
N ASP A 70 -2.15 7.16 2.82
CA ASP A 70 -1.97 8.34 1.97
C ASP A 70 -2.49 9.61 2.63
N ASN A 71 -3.69 9.56 3.21
CA ASN A 71 -4.25 10.68 3.97
C ASN A 71 -3.40 11.04 5.18
N ARG A 72 -2.83 10.04 5.85
CA ARG A 72 -1.93 10.27 6.99
C ARG A 72 -0.62 10.92 6.55
N LEU A 73 -0.05 10.50 5.42
CA LEU A 73 1.14 11.11 4.85
C LEU A 73 0.88 12.56 4.46
N THR A 74 -0.19 12.84 3.71
CA THR A 74 -0.52 14.21 3.28
C THR A 74 -0.80 15.11 4.49
N SER A 75 -1.59 14.65 5.48
CA SER A 75 -1.79 15.38 6.73
C SER A 75 -0.46 15.64 7.47
N PHE A 76 0.44 14.65 7.55
CA PHE A 76 1.74 14.82 8.19
C PHE A 76 2.62 15.88 7.50
N LEU A 77 2.63 15.90 6.16
CA LEU A 77 3.37 16.88 5.36
C LEU A 77 2.77 18.30 5.41
N ARG A 78 1.54 18.43 5.94
CA ARG A 78 0.78 19.68 6.10
C ARG A 78 0.63 20.11 7.57
N ASN A 79 1.56 19.73 8.43
CA ASN A 79 1.49 20.05 9.86
C ASN A 79 0.20 19.61 10.59
N GLY A 80 -0.42 18.54 10.08
CA GLY A 80 -1.62 17.95 10.66
C GLY A 80 -2.93 18.48 10.07
N THR A 81 -2.91 19.45 9.16
CA THR A 81 -4.12 20.01 8.55
C THR A 81 -4.64 19.16 7.38
N VAL A 82 -5.88 19.43 6.97
CA VAL A 82 -6.57 18.72 5.89
C VAL A 82 -6.33 19.29 4.48
N SER A 83 -5.71 20.46 4.35
CA SER A 83 -5.45 21.14 3.07
C SER A 83 -4.06 21.78 3.00
N PHE A 84 -3.46 21.78 1.80
CA PHE A 84 -2.24 22.49 1.44
C PHE A 84 -2.46 24.01 1.29
N ILE A 85 -3.71 24.48 1.35
CA ILE A 85 -4.07 25.89 1.36
C ILE A 85 -4.33 26.31 2.81
N ASP A 86 -3.59 27.32 3.26
CA ASP A 86 -3.79 27.91 4.58
C ASP A 86 -5.01 28.84 4.56
N PHE A 87 -6.17 28.31 4.94
CA PHE A 87 -7.39 29.11 5.10
C PHE A 87 -7.37 29.88 6.43
N PRO A 88 -7.49 31.22 6.42
CA PRO A 88 -7.81 31.99 7.62
C PRO A 88 -9.10 31.48 8.27
N LYS A 89 -9.24 31.64 9.59
CA LYS A 89 -10.41 31.15 10.35
C LYS A 89 -11.74 31.65 9.81
N ASP A 90 -11.77 32.88 9.28
CA ASP A 90 -12.98 33.52 8.74
C ASP A 90 -13.21 33.21 7.24
N GLU A 91 -12.31 32.46 6.61
CA GLU A 91 -12.32 32.12 5.18
C GLU A 91 -12.29 30.60 4.93
N ILE A 92 -12.61 29.80 5.95
CA ILE A 92 -12.77 28.35 5.80
C ILE A 92 -13.90 28.09 4.78
N PRO A 93 -13.71 27.17 3.82
CA PRO A 93 -14.76 26.80 2.86
C PRO A 93 -16.07 26.39 3.53
N GLU A 94 -17.21 26.83 3.00
CA GLU A 94 -18.54 26.41 3.47
C GLU A 94 -19.06 25.20 2.68
N HIS A 95 -18.67 25.05 1.42
CA HIS A 95 -19.03 23.92 0.56
C HIS A 95 -17.81 23.32 -0.14
N CYS A 96 -17.51 22.06 0.17
CA CYS A 96 -16.39 21.31 -0.40
C CYS A 96 -16.85 20.12 -1.23
N LEU A 97 -16.17 19.90 -2.36
CA LEU A 97 -16.29 18.69 -3.17
C LEU A 97 -14.97 17.92 -3.13
N ASP A 98 -15.03 16.63 -2.80
CA ASP A 98 -13.94 15.68 -3.00
C ASP A 98 -14.25 14.82 -4.23
N LEU A 99 -13.49 15.01 -5.30
CA LEU A 99 -13.71 14.35 -6.59
C LEU A 99 -12.83 13.11 -6.72
N GLY A 100 -13.46 11.94 -6.81
CA GLY A 100 -12.77 10.64 -6.70
C GLY A 100 -12.48 10.30 -5.23
N CYS A 101 -13.48 10.46 -4.35
CA CYS A 101 -13.27 10.44 -2.91
C CYS A 101 -12.88 9.08 -2.31
N GLY A 102 -12.93 7.98 -3.09
CA GLY A 102 -12.56 6.65 -2.63
C GLY A 102 -13.40 6.23 -1.43
N THR A 103 -12.76 5.80 -0.36
CA THR A 103 -13.41 5.46 0.92
C THR A 103 -14.07 6.65 1.65
N GLY A 104 -13.81 7.88 1.20
CA GLY A 104 -14.28 9.11 1.83
C GLY A 104 -13.46 9.53 3.05
N SER A 105 -12.26 8.97 3.21
CA SER A 105 -11.41 9.20 4.39
C SER A 105 -11.02 10.67 4.56
N TRP A 106 -10.64 11.36 3.47
CA TRP A 106 -10.34 12.80 3.51
C TRP A 106 -11.55 13.62 3.94
N VAL A 107 -12.73 13.39 3.31
CA VAL A 107 -13.98 14.08 3.65
C VAL A 107 -14.33 13.95 5.13
N ILE A 108 -14.12 12.77 5.72
CA ILE A 108 -14.42 12.53 7.13
C ILE A 108 -13.48 13.34 8.04
N GLU A 109 -12.18 13.37 7.75
CA GLU A 109 -11.20 14.14 8.53
C GLU A 109 -11.39 15.65 8.33
N ALA A 110 -11.61 16.10 7.10
CA ALA A 110 -11.93 17.49 6.77
C ALA A 110 -13.22 17.96 7.46
N ALA A 111 -14.25 17.11 7.55
CA ALA A 111 -15.46 17.44 8.28
C ALA A 111 -15.22 17.57 9.79
N LYS A 112 -14.26 16.87 10.38
CA LYS A 112 -13.92 17.05 11.80
C LYS A 112 -13.18 18.37 12.05
N GLU A 113 -12.36 18.81 11.10
CA GLU A 113 -11.60 20.06 11.20
C GLU A 113 -12.45 21.29 10.84
N TRP A 114 -13.14 21.25 9.72
CA TRP A 114 -14.00 22.33 9.23
C TRP A 114 -15.46 22.07 9.66
N THR A 115 -15.78 22.47 10.89
CA THR A 115 -17.03 22.09 11.56
C THR A 115 -18.29 22.69 10.93
N GLU A 116 -18.16 23.82 10.23
CA GLU A 116 -19.28 24.51 9.56
C GLU A 116 -19.40 24.17 8.07
N CYS A 117 -18.41 23.47 7.49
CA CYS A 117 -18.39 23.13 6.07
C CYS A 117 -19.34 21.96 5.75
N GLN A 118 -20.02 22.03 4.61
CA GLN A 118 -20.73 20.91 3.99
C GLN A 118 -19.83 20.22 2.96
N PHE A 119 -19.92 18.89 2.90
CA PHE A 119 -19.05 18.08 2.06
C PHE A 119 -19.86 17.20 1.12
N VAL A 120 -19.41 17.16 -0.12
CA VAL A 120 -19.86 16.19 -1.12
C VAL A 120 -18.66 15.33 -1.51
N GLY A 121 -18.75 14.03 -1.29
CA GLY A 121 -17.81 13.07 -1.88
C GLY A 121 -18.40 12.48 -3.14
N PHE A 122 -17.74 12.66 -4.27
CA PHE A 122 -18.14 12.10 -5.56
C PHE A 122 -17.20 10.96 -5.94
N ASP A 123 -17.73 9.78 -6.25
CA ASP A 123 -16.93 8.64 -6.69
C ASP A 123 -17.64 7.81 -7.77
N LEU A 124 -16.89 6.98 -8.48
CA LEU A 124 -17.44 6.07 -9.48
C LEU A 124 -18.37 5.03 -8.84
N VAL A 125 -18.02 4.55 -7.66
CA VAL A 125 -18.69 3.43 -7.00
C VAL A 125 -18.89 3.68 -5.50
N ASN A 126 -19.83 2.93 -4.90
CA ASN A 126 -20.13 3.03 -3.48
C ASN A 126 -19.18 2.17 -2.64
N VAL A 127 -18.04 2.74 -2.27
CA VAL A 127 -17.05 2.16 -1.34
C VAL A 127 -16.87 2.96 -0.05
N GLN A 128 -17.61 4.06 0.09
CA GLN A 128 -17.46 4.98 1.22
C GLN A 128 -18.01 4.39 2.52
N VAL A 129 -17.50 4.90 3.64
CA VAL A 129 -18.03 4.54 4.97
C VAL A 129 -19.52 4.91 5.06
N PRO A 130 -20.40 3.99 5.49
CA PRO A 130 -21.81 4.32 5.69
C PRO A 130 -21.98 5.43 6.72
N LEU A 131 -22.66 6.53 6.34
CA LEU A 131 -22.84 7.72 7.19
C LEU A 131 -23.43 7.42 8.58
N LYS A 132 -24.26 6.38 8.69
CA LYS A 132 -24.84 5.91 9.96
C LYS A 132 -23.82 5.41 10.99
N LEU A 133 -22.59 5.12 10.56
CA LEU A 133 -21.48 4.70 11.43
C LEU A 133 -20.63 5.88 11.91
N LEU A 134 -20.85 7.07 11.35
CA LEU A 134 -20.14 8.28 11.72
C LEU A 134 -20.87 9.03 12.84
N GLU A 135 -20.15 9.91 13.53
CA GLU A 135 -20.75 10.83 14.48
C GLU A 135 -21.78 11.72 13.81
N ARG A 136 -22.87 12.02 14.52
CA ARG A 136 -24.00 12.77 13.94
C ARG A 136 -23.61 14.16 13.44
N SER A 137 -22.68 14.82 14.12
CA SER A 137 -22.13 16.14 13.76
C SER A 137 -21.37 16.15 12.43
N VAL A 138 -20.77 15.02 12.05
CA VAL A 138 -20.09 14.81 10.76
C VAL A 138 -21.11 14.31 9.73
N ALA A 139 -21.85 13.26 10.06
CA ALA A 139 -22.79 12.60 9.14
C ALA A 139 -23.85 13.55 8.57
N SER A 140 -24.29 14.56 9.33
CA SER A 140 -25.30 15.53 8.85
C SER A 140 -24.80 16.51 7.80
N ARG A 141 -23.48 16.61 7.60
CA ARG A 141 -22.84 17.54 6.65
C ARG A 141 -22.18 16.85 5.47
N VAL A 142 -22.20 15.51 5.42
CA VAL A 142 -21.55 14.74 4.36
C VAL A 142 -22.60 14.08 3.46
N ARG A 143 -22.42 14.23 2.15
CA ARG A 143 -23.24 13.58 1.12
C ARG A 143 -22.35 12.77 0.16
N TRP A 144 -22.68 11.49 -0.02
CA TRP A 144 -22.05 10.64 -1.03
C TRP A 144 -22.84 10.68 -2.34
N VAL A 145 -22.16 10.94 -3.45
CA VAL A 145 -22.72 10.99 -4.81
C VAL A 145 -21.94 10.05 -5.71
N HIS A 146 -22.63 9.28 -6.55
CA HIS A 146 -22.01 8.31 -7.43
C HIS A 146 -22.30 8.56 -8.91
N GLY A 147 -21.27 8.63 -9.73
CA GLY A 147 -21.36 8.85 -11.17
C GLY A 147 -20.02 8.73 -11.88
N ASN A 148 -20.03 8.86 -13.21
CA ASN A 148 -18.82 8.77 -14.02
C ASN A 148 -18.54 10.12 -14.70
N PHE A 149 -17.64 10.91 -14.12
CA PHE A 149 -17.26 12.23 -14.65
C PHE A 149 -16.56 12.19 -16.02
N LEU A 150 -16.14 11.02 -16.52
CA LEU A 150 -15.56 10.88 -17.87
C LEU A 150 -16.61 10.81 -18.99
N THR A 151 -17.85 10.50 -18.62
CA THR A 151 -18.96 10.25 -19.58
C THR A 151 -20.15 11.16 -19.36
N THR A 152 -20.32 11.68 -18.15
CA THR A 152 -21.44 12.53 -17.77
C THR A 152 -20.95 13.74 -17.01
N LYS A 153 -21.59 14.88 -17.28
CA LYS A 153 -21.42 16.12 -16.52
C LYS A 153 -21.66 15.87 -15.02
N LEU A 154 -20.94 16.56 -14.14
CA LEU A 154 -21.16 16.46 -12.71
C LEU A 154 -22.57 16.97 -12.37
N PRO A 155 -23.30 16.29 -11.46
CA PRO A 155 -24.68 16.62 -11.12
C PRO A 155 -24.75 17.76 -10.10
N PHE A 156 -24.01 18.83 -10.36
CA PHE A 156 -23.83 20.01 -9.51
C PHE A 156 -24.08 21.27 -10.33
N GLU A 157 -24.60 22.30 -9.67
CA GLU A 157 -24.84 23.59 -10.31
C GLU A 157 -23.52 24.31 -10.62
N ASP A 158 -23.60 25.35 -11.43
CA ASP A 158 -22.45 26.23 -11.66
C ASP A 158 -22.14 26.97 -10.34
N ASP A 159 -20.86 27.19 -10.05
CA ASP A 159 -20.39 27.95 -8.88
C ASP A 159 -20.88 27.43 -7.51
N GLU A 160 -21.09 26.12 -7.37
CA GLU A 160 -21.62 25.47 -6.14
C GLU A 160 -20.57 25.34 -5.02
N PHE A 161 -19.29 25.13 -5.34
CA PHE A 161 -18.25 24.78 -4.36
C PHE A 161 -17.20 25.87 -4.15
N ASP A 162 -16.81 26.04 -2.88
CA ASP A 162 -15.77 26.97 -2.46
C ASP A 162 -14.37 26.34 -2.57
N HIS A 163 -14.30 25.02 -2.44
CA HIS A 163 -13.07 24.24 -2.53
C HIS A 163 -13.34 22.88 -3.18
N VAL A 164 -12.49 22.50 -4.14
CA VAL A 164 -12.47 21.16 -4.74
C VAL A 164 -11.16 20.49 -4.39
N HIS A 165 -11.25 19.36 -3.69
CA HIS A 165 -10.15 18.47 -3.40
C HIS A 165 -10.14 17.30 -4.39
N ILE A 166 -8.97 16.92 -4.87
CA ILE A 166 -8.76 15.81 -5.79
C ILE A 166 -7.52 15.03 -5.36
N GLN A 167 -7.65 13.72 -5.21
CA GLN A 167 -6.51 12.88 -4.88
C GLN A 167 -6.52 11.56 -5.66
N HIS A 168 -5.39 11.27 -6.33
CA HIS A 168 -5.12 9.99 -7.00
C HIS A 168 -6.11 9.57 -8.10
N ILE A 169 -6.78 10.51 -8.76
CA ILE A 169 -7.72 10.17 -9.85
C ILE A 169 -6.98 9.89 -11.15
N ALA A 170 -5.73 10.35 -11.32
CA ALA A 170 -5.00 10.24 -12.58
C ALA A 170 -4.85 8.80 -13.10
N ARG A 171 -4.91 7.79 -12.23
CA ARG A 171 -4.87 6.37 -12.59
C ARG A 171 -6.14 5.86 -13.30
N GLY A 172 -7.18 6.69 -13.41
CA GLY A 172 -8.41 6.38 -14.11
C GLY A 172 -8.81 7.40 -15.18
N VAL A 173 -7.98 8.43 -15.43
CA VAL A 173 -8.32 9.53 -16.36
C VAL A 173 -7.43 9.46 -17.60
N PRO A 174 -8.00 9.15 -18.79
CA PRO A 174 -7.27 9.23 -20.04
C PRO A 174 -6.76 10.64 -20.33
N GLU A 175 -5.62 10.76 -21.00
CA GLU A 175 -4.99 12.05 -21.32
C GLU A 175 -5.94 12.99 -22.09
N THR A 176 -6.73 12.42 -22.99
CA THR A 176 -7.72 13.14 -23.82
C THR A 176 -8.90 13.70 -23.02
N LYS A 177 -9.10 13.29 -21.77
CA LYS A 177 -10.26 13.67 -20.94
C LYS A 177 -9.96 14.77 -19.93
N TRP A 178 -8.69 15.09 -19.68
CA TRP A 178 -8.32 16.13 -18.71
C TRP A 178 -8.90 17.49 -19.04
N GLY A 179 -8.87 17.93 -20.32
CA GLY A 179 -9.42 19.23 -20.71
C GLY A 179 -10.91 19.39 -20.32
N SER A 180 -11.75 18.43 -20.71
CA SER A 180 -13.17 18.42 -20.35
C SER A 180 -13.41 18.30 -18.84
N LEU A 181 -12.55 17.56 -18.13
CA LEU A 181 -12.66 17.40 -16.69
C LEU A 181 -12.34 18.72 -15.98
N PHE A 182 -11.29 19.42 -16.39
CA PHE A 182 -10.90 20.71 -15.83
C PHE A 182 -11.91 21.83 -16.16
N GLU A 183 -12.54 21.81 -17.35
CA GLU A 183 -13.67 22.68 -17.66
C GLU A 183 -14.83 22.46 -16.69
N GLU A 184 -15.15 21.20 -16.42
CA GLU A 184 -16.23 20.83 -15.54
C GLU A 184 -15.92 21.15 -14.06
N ILE A 185 -14.68 20.94 -13.62
CA ILE A 185 -14.22 21.35 -12.29
C ILE A 185 -14.28 22.89 -12.16
N ASN A 186 -13.80 23.64 -13.16
CA ASN A 186 -13.87 25.10 -13.15
C ASN A 186 -15.31 25.58 -13.08
N ARG A 187 -16.24 24.93 -13.79
CA ARG A 187 -17.65 25.29 -13.78
C ARG A 187 -18.28 25.16 -12.38
N VAL A 188 -18.01 24.08 -11.65
CA VAL A 188 -18.63 23.83 -10.34
C VAL A 188 -17.97 24.60 -9.19
N ILE A 189 -16.72 25.05 -9.35
CA ILE A 189 -16.05 25.92 -8.38
C ILE A 189 -16.58 27.35 -8.53
N ARG A 190 -16.91 28.04 -7.43
CA ARG A 190 -17.30 29.46 -7.47
C ARG A 190 -16.13 30.39 -7.84
N PRO A 191 -16.34 31.60 -8.37
CA PRO A 191 -15.25 32.56 -8.57
C PRO A 191 -14.51 32.84 -7.25
N GLY A 192 -13.17 32.82 -7.28
CA GLY A 192 -12.33 32.89 -6.08
C GLY A 192 -12.28 31.62 -5.23
N GLY A 193 -13.05 30.58 -5.56
CA GLY A 193 -12.94 29.25 -4.98
C GLY A 193 -11.64 28.56 -5.38
N SER A 194 -11.25 27.54 -4.61
CA SER A 194 -9.94 26.90 -4.73
C SER A 194 -10.01 25.47 -5.24
N ILE A 195 -8.92 25.01 -5.84
CA ILE A 195 -8.67 23.62 -6.19
C ILE A 195 -7.37 23.16 -5.54
N GLU A 196 -7.38 21.95 -5.00
CA GLU A 196 -6.21 21.25 -4.49
C GLU A 196 -6.15 19.86 -5.12
N MET A 197 -4.98 19.49 -5.64
CA MET A 197 -4.79 18.19 -6.29
C MET A 197 -3.49 17.53 -5.86
N ILE A 198 -3.59 16.27 -5.43
CA ILE A 198 -2.46 15.41 -5.05
C ILE A 198 -2.42 14.19 -5.96
N GLU A 199 -1.33 14.05 -6.71
CA GLU A 199 -1.21 12.97 -7.68
C GLU A 199 0.14 12.25 -7.57
N ASP A 200 0.07 10.96 -7.85
CA ASP A 200 1.20 10.04 -7.84
C ASP A 200 1.56 9.66 -9.27
N ASP A 201 2.85 9.61 -9.58
CA ASP A 201 3.30 8.96 -10.79
C ASP A 201 3.11 7.43 -10.70
N VAL A 202 2.97 6.81 -11.86
CA VAL A 202 2.74 5.37 -12.01
C VAL A 202 4.08 4.70 -12.27
N PHE A 203 4.57 3.95 -11.27
CA PHE A 203 5.81 3.16 -11.37
C PHE A 203 5.52 1.68 -11.18
N PHE A 204 6.32 0.85 -11.85
CA PHE A 204 6.53 -0.53 -11.42
C PHE A 204 7.75 -0.55 -10.50
N PRO A 205 7.60 -0.89 -9.20
CA PRO A 205 8.76 -0.95 -8.32
C PRO A 205 9.60 -2.18 -8.70
N THR A 206 10.82 -1.94 -9.18
CA THR A 206 11.74 -3.02 -9.57
C THR A 206 12.75 -3.28 -8.47
N LEU A 207 12.83 -4.52 -7.99
CA LEU A 207 13.84 -4.90 -7.02
C LEU A 207 15.22 -5.02 -7.69
N PRO A 208 16.28 -4.47 -7.07
CA PRO A 208 17.62 -4.62 -7.60
C PRO A 208 18.05 -6.07 -7.71
N ARG A 209 18.76 -6.42 -8.79
CA ARG A 209 19.24 -7.80 -9.03
C ARG A 209 20.12 -8.32 -7.90
N TRP A 210 20.91 -7.47 -7.26
CA TRP A 210 21.71 -7.89 -6.12
C TRP A 210 20.88 -8.38 -4.92
N PHE A 211 19.61 -7.95 -4.81
CA PHE A 211 18.73 -8.40 -3.74
C PHE A 211 18.13 -9.77 -4.04
N THR A 212 17.77 -10.00 -5.29
CA THR A 212 17.04 -11.19 -5.74
C THR A 212 17.97 -12.31 -6.19
N ALA A 213 19.11 -12.00 -6.83
CA ALA A 213 20.03 -12.97 -7.40
C ALA A 213 20.66 -13.92 -6.35
N PRO A 214 21.20 -13.46 -5.21
CA PRO A 214 21.76 -14.36 -4.19
C PRO A 214 20.74 -15.38 -3.67
N ARG A 215 19.46 -14.99 -3.68
CA ARG A 215 18.33 -15.79 -3.18
C ARG A 215 17.81 -16.78 -4.22
N ARG A 216 18.19 -16.59 -5.49
CA ARG A 216 17.86 -17.48 -6.60
C ARG A 216 18.91 -18.55 -6.82
N VAL A 217 20.11 -18.38 -6.26
CA VAL A 217 21.15 -19.41 -6.27
C VAL A 217 20.65 -20.59 -5.45
N ARG A 218 20.07 -21.60 -6.10
CA ARG A 218 19.91 -22.91 -5.46
C ARG A 218 21.30 -23.50 -5.26
N PRO A 219 21.60 -24.09 -4.09
CA PRO A 219 22.84 -24.83 -3.93
C PRO A 219 22.86 -25.91 -5.01
N ARG A 220 23.89 -25.92 -5.84
CA ARG A 220 24.20 -27.07 -6.68
C ARG A 220 24.27 -28.26 -5.73
N ARG A 221 23.27 -29.14 -5.73
CA ARG A 221 23.46 -30.48 -5.15
C ARG A 221 24.68 -31.02 -5.89
N ALA A 222 25.78 -31.24 -5.18
CA ALA A 222 26.95 -31.87 -5.75
C ALA A 222 26.46 -33.13 -6.48
N THR A 223 26.59 -33.14 -7.80
CA THR A 223 26.04 -34.17 -8.70
C THR A 223 26.75 -35.52 -8.56
N SER A 224 27.60 -35.70 -7.55
CA SER A 224 28.29 -36.95 -7.29
C SER A 224 27.60 -37.72 -6.17
N VAL A 225 26.44 -38.32 -6.45
CA VAL A 225 26.10 -39.57 -5.75
C VAL A 225 27.00 -40.64 -6.37
N HIS A 226 28.12 -40.95 -5.71
CA HIS A 226 28.93 -42.10 -6.09
C HIS A 226 28.15 -43.37 -5.75
N LEU A 227 27.66 -44.06 -6.78
CA LEU A 227 27.20 -45.44 -6.65
C LEU A 227 28.41 -46.35 -6.33
N PRO A 228 28.24 -47.44 -5.58
CA PRO A 228 29.32 -48.38 -5.23
C PRO A 228 30.06 -48.98 -6.43
N ASP A 229 29.48 -48.87 -7.63
CA ASP A 229 29.99 -49.39 -8.90
C ASP A 229 30.72 -48.32 -9.76
N GLY A 230 31.00 -47.14 -9.20
CA GLY A 230 31.78 -46.10 -9.88
C GLY A 230 31.06 -45.38 -11.03
N THR A 231 29.81 -45.73 -11.33
CA THR A 231 29.00 -45.08 -12.36
C THR A 231 28.37 -43.77 -11.85
N GLN A 232 28.57 -42.68 -12.58
CA GLN A 232 27.87 -41.41 -12.34
C GLN A 232 26.57 -41.41 -13.15
N ARG A 233 25.42 -41.36 -12.49
CA ARG A 233 24.13 -41.15 -13.16
C ARG A 233 23.89 -39.64 -13.23
N GLY A 234 24.35 -39.01 -14.30
CA GLY A 234 23.95 -37.63 -14.63
C GLY A 234 22.46 -37.60 -14.90
N TYR A 235 21.68 -36.94 -14.03
CA TYR A 235 20.39 -36.43 -14.46
C TYR A 235 20.65 -35.35 -15.53
N PRO A 236 19.77 -35.17 -16.52
CA PRO A 236 19.92 -34.09 -17.48
C PRO A 236 20.10 -32.80 -16.69
N ASP A 237 21.17 -32.09 -17.03
CA ASP A 237 21.42 -30.73 -16.62
C ASP A 237 20.19 -29.93 -17.03
N MET A 238 19.28 -29.68 -16.09
CA MET A 238 18.28 -28.62 -16.27
C MET A 238 19.09 -27.35 -16.22
N SER A 239 19.59 -26.97 -17.39
CA SER A 239 20.39 -25.79 -17.61
C SER A 239 19.72 -24.62 -16.90
N ASP A 240 20.39 -24.11 -15.86
CA ASP A 240 20.05 -22.85 -15.20
C ASP A 240 20.42 -21.65 -16.12
N SER A 241 20.19 -21.80 -17.43
CA SER A 241 20.54 -20.84 -18.48
C SER A 241 19.57 -19.67 -18.57
N SER A 242 18.44 -19.69 -17.85
CA SER A 242 17.41 -18.65 -17.97
C SER A 242 17.62 -17.41 -17.09
N THR A 243 18.65 -17.36 -16.21
CA THR A 243 18.90 -16.17 -15.38
C THR A 243 19.78 -15.09 -16.02
N SER A 244 20.11 -15.19 -17.32
CA SER A 244 21.10 -14.28 -17.94
C SER A 244 20.67 -13.39 -19.12
N ASN A 245 19.40 -13.40 -19.57
CA ASN A 245 18.99 -12.57 -20.73
C ASN A 245 18.06 -11.38 -20.43
N PHE A 246 17.45 -11.30 -19.24
CA PHE A 246 16.57 -10.18 -18.89
C PHE A 246 17.37 -8.95 -18.42
N SER A 247 16.79 -7.77 -18.48
CA SER A 247 17.33 -6.53 -17.89
C SER A 247 17.23 -6.55 -16.37
N HIS A 248 16.11 -7.01 -15.80
CA HIS A 248 15.88 -7.13 -14.36
C HIS A 248 14.79 -8.19 -14.07
N ASP A 249 14.49 -8.39 -12.80
CA ASP A 249 13.51 -9.39 -12.37
C ASP A 249 12.09 -8.88 -12.49
N HIS A 250 11.17 -9.75 -12.90
CA HIS A 250 9.76 -9.41 -13.14
C HIS A 250 9.55 -8.43 -14.30
N GLU A 251 10.50 -8.37 -15.25
CA GLU A 251 10.44 -7.53 -16.46
C GLU A 251 9.14 -7.73 -17.27
N LEU A 252 8.63 -8.96 -17.36
CA LEU A 252 7.33 -9.22 -18.01
C LEU A 252 6.18 -8.50 -17.29
N LEU A 253 6.15 -8.49 -15.95
CA LEU A 253 5.12 -7.75 -15.21
C LEU A 253 5.26 -6.24 -15.39
N GLU A 254 6.49 -5.72 -15.41
CA GLU A 254 6.72 -4.30 -15.69
C GLU A 254 6.18 -3.94 -17.08
N SER A 255 6.53 -4.74 -18.09
CA SER A 255 6.06 -4.57 -19.46
C SER A 255 4.54 -4.61 -19.56
N LEU A 256 3.90 -5.60 -18.93
CA LEU A 256 2.43 -5.70 -18.87
C LEU A 256 1.82 -4.49 -18.16
N HIS A 257 2.42 -4.06 -17.05
CA HIS A 257 1.97 -2.92 -16.28
C HIS A 257 2.03 -1.63 -17.10
N ALA A 258 3.10 -1.39 -17.86
CA ALA A 258 3.16 -0.26 -18.78
C ALA A 258 2.06 -0.32 -19.84
N SER A 259 1.83 -1.49 -20.45
CA SER A 259 0.76 -1.68 -21.45
C SER A 259 -0.64 -1.43 -20.90
N VAL A 260 -0.91 -1.73 -19.62
CA VAL A 260 -2.21 -1.44 -18.99
C VAL A 260 -2.55 0.05 -19.15
N TYR A 261 -1.62 0.95 -18.85
CA TYR A 261 -1.89 2.39 -18.92
C TYR A 261 -1.83 2.91 -20.35
N GLU A 262 -0.92 2.40 -21.18
CA GLU A 262 -0.81 2.77 -22.58
C GLU A 262 -2.09 2.47 -23.37
N HIS A 263 -2.64 1.25 -23.28
CA HIS A 263 -3.87 0.88 -23.97
C HIS A 263 -5.12 1.60 -23.43
N ARG A 264 -5.05 2.13 -22.20
CA ARG A 264 -6.10 2.96 -21.59
C ARG A 264 -5.90 4.45 -21.87
N PHE A 265 -4.86 4.83 -22.61
CA PHE A 265 -4.46 6.22 -22.88
C PHE A 265 -4.25 7.03 -21.59
N ILE A 266 -3.78 6.39 -20.52
CA ILE A 266 -3.52 7.02 -19.23
C ILE A 266 -2.04 7.37 -19.13
N ASN A 267 -1.75 8.63 -18.82
CA ASN A 267 -0.39 9.10 -18.66
C ASN A 267 0.21 8.57 -17.35
N MET A 268 1.38 7.93 -17.43
CA MET A 268 2.08 7.39 -16.25
C MET A 268 2.83 8.45 -15.43
N LYS A 269 2.94 9.69 -15.93
CA LYS A 269 3.61 10.82 -15.27
C LYS A 269 2.67 12.03 -15.07
N PRO A 270 1.56 11.88 -14.32
CA PRO A 270 0.69 12.99 -13.98
C PRO A 270 1.41 14.17 -13.33
N SER A 271 2.51 13.94 -12.60
CA SER A 271 3.31 15.00 -11.97
C SER A 271 3.87 16.03 -12.98
N ALA A 272 4.14 15.59 -14.21
CA ALA A 272 4.62 16.42 -15.31
C ALA A 272 3.47 16.98 -16.16
N LEU A 273 2.40 16.21 -16.35
CA LEU A 273 1.25 16.57 -17.21
C LEU A 273 0.37 17.66 -16.57
N LEU A 274 -0.06 17.44 -15.34
CA LEU A 274 -1.14 18.19 -14.69
C LEU A 274 -0.82 19.67 -14.36
N PRO A 275 0.42 20.09 -14.08
CA PRO A 275 0.72 21.50 -13.87
C PRO A 275 0.28 22.40 -15.04
N SER A 276 0.35 21.89 -16.28
CA SER A 276 -0.07 22.63 -17.47
C SER A 276 -1.59 22.87 -17.52
N TYR A 277 -2.38 21.85 -17.18
CA TYR A 277 -3.84 21.95 -17.10
C TYR A 277 -4.26 22.91 -15.97
N VAL A 278 -3.72 22.74 -14.76
CA VAL A 278 -4.06 23.62 -13.63
C VAL A 278 -3.74 25.08 -13.96
N SER A 279 -2.57 25.34 -14.57
CA SER A 279 -2.17 26.70 -15.00
C SER A 279 -3.02 27.30 -16.11
N THR A 280 -3.70 26.45 -16.89
CA THR A 280 -4.58 26.90 -17.98
C THR A 280 -5.95 27.35 -17.45
N TYR A 281 -6.50 26.60 -16.49
CA TYR A 281 -7.87 26.82 -15.98
C TYR A 281 -7.95 27.66 -14.70
N PHE A 282 -6.84 27.82 -13.96
CA PHE A 282 -6.80 28.51 -12.67
C PHE A 282 -5.72 29.61 -12.60
N ARG A 283 -5.87 30.50 -11.63
CA ARG A 283 -4.94 31.58 -11.28
C ARG A 283 -4.31 31.33 -9.91
N HIS A 284 -3.26 32.10 -9.59
CA HIS A 284 -2.51 31.95 -8.34
C HIS A 284 -2.09 30.50 -8.07
N VAL A 285 -1.68 29.80 -9.15
CA VAL A 285 -1.34 28.39 -9.11
C VAL A 285 -0.02 28.20 -8.39
N THR A 286 -0.02 27.31 -7.39
CA THR A 286 1.20 26.89 -6.69
C THR A 286 1.53 25.46 -7.10
N ILE A 287 2.73 25.27 -7.63
CA ILE A 287 3.23 23.98 -8.13
C ILE A 287 4.28 23.46 -7.16
N GLY A 288 3.94 22.44 -6.37
CA GLY A 288 4.89 21.77 -5.47
C GLY A 288 5.99 21.02 -6.23
N PRO A 289 7.12 20.71 -5.57
CA PRO A 289 8.14 19.84 -6.15
C PRO A 289 7.59 18.44 -6.40
N VAL A 290 8.21 17.68 -7.32
CA VAL A 290 7.99 16.22 -7.32
C VAL A 290 8.77 15.64 -6.16
N LEU A 291 8.06 15.04 -5.22
CA LEU A 291 8.63 14.32 -4.09
C LEU A 291 8.79 12.85 -4.46
N SER A 292 10.02 12.42 -4.71
CA SER A 292 10.33 11.04 -5.08
C SER A 292 10.99 10.28 -3.92
N PHE A 293 10.33 9.22 -3.46
CA PHE A 293 10.82 8.35 -2.39
C PHE A 293 11.64 7.21 -2.98
N ARG A 294 12.88 7.06 -2.50
CA ARG A 294 13.80 6.02 -3.00
C ARG A 294 13.36 4.63 -2.55
N MET A 295 13.84 3.61 -3.26
CA MET A 295 13.76 2.24 -2.76
C MET A 295 14.39 2.12 -1.36
N PRO A 296 13.71 1.47 -0.39
CA PRO A 296 14.27 1.25 0.94
C PRO A 296 15.54 0.41 0.82
N SER A 297 16.55 0.69 1.67
CA SER A 297 17.82 -0.06 1.63
C SER A 297 17.65 -1.52 2.09
N ILE A 298 18.74 -2.27 2.17
CA ILE A 298 18.68 -3.55 2.90
C ILE A 298 18.34 -3.24 4.37
N PRO A 299 17.33 -3.92 4.94
CA PRO A 299 17.01 -3.86 6.35
C PRO A 299 18.16 -4.41 7.23
N PRO A 300 18.21 -4.07 8.52
CA PRO A 300 19.17 -4.68 9.44
C PRO A 300 18.96 -6.20 9.48
N LEU A 301 20.01 -6.96 9.15
CA LEU A 301 19.97 -8.43 9.10
C LEU A 301 19.97 -8.98 10.53
N GLN A 302 19.03 -9.87 10.84
CA GLN A 302 18.94 -10.53 12.15
C GLN A 302 20.26 -11.22 12.53
N PRO A 303 20.61 -11.31 13.82
CA PRO A 303 21.77 -12.08 14.25
C PRO A 303 21.64 -13.56 13.85
N LEU A 304 22.78 -14.20 13.59
CA LEU A 304 22.83 -15.62 13.25
C LEU A 304 22.36 -16.48 14.44
N PRO A 305 21.58 -17.54 14.22
CA PRO A 305 21.18 -18.45 15.27
C PRO A 305 22.38 -19.27 15.80
N PRO A 306 22.30 -19.78 17.03
CA PRO A 306 23.35 -20.64 17.58
C PRO A 306 23.50 -21.92 16.74
N GLN A 307 24.74 -22.36 16.50
CA GLN A 307 25.02 -23.61 15.78
C GLN A 307 24.51 -24.81 16.58
N MET A 308 23.89 -25.81 15.93
CA MET A 308 23.66 -27.11 16.57
C MET A 308 25.00 -27.72 17.01
N ALA A 309 25.28 -27.70 18.31
CA ALA A 309 26.42 -28.41 18.87
C ALA A 309 26.20 -29.92 18.68
N THR A 310 26.88 -30.49 17.69
CA THR A 310 26.89 -31.95 17.52
C THR A 310 27.69 -32.54 18.68
N ALA A 311 27.01 -33.02 19.71
CA ALA A 311 27.62 -33.72 20.84
C ALA A 311 28.12 -35.12 20.41
N TYR A 312 29.11 -35.17 19.52
CA TYR A 312 29.88 -36.37 19.20
C TYR A 312 31.36 -35.99 19.05
N ALA A 313 31.92 -35.41 20.10
CA ALA A 313 33.36 -35.47 20.33
C ALA A 313 33.56 -36.29 21.61
N LEU A 314 33.55 -37.62 21.49
CA LEU A 314 34.14 -38.46 22.52
C LEU A 314 35.66 -38.31 22.41
N PRO A 315 36.37 -37.85 23.46
CA PRO A 315 37.80 -38.01 23.51
C PRO A 315 38.09 -39.50 23.65
N LEU A 316 38.85 -40.06 22.71
CA LEU A 316 39.46 -41.36 22.87
C LEU A 316 40.49 -41.28 24.01
N GLY A 317 40.21 -41.90 25.16
CA GLY A 317 41.26 -42.19 26.14
C GLY A 317 40.82 -42.30 27.60
N LEU A 318 40.65 -43.55 28.04
CA LEU A 318 41.00 -44.13 29.35
C LEU A 318 40.18 -43.78 30.61
N ASP A 319 39.52 -44.87 31.05
CA ASP A 319 39.40 -45.38 32.41
C ASP A 319 38.07 -45.25 33.18
N THR A 320 37.63 -46.43 33.57
CA THR A 320 36.48 -46.87 34.36
C THR A 320 36.43 -46.19 35.73
N ASP A 321 35.28 -45.65 36.14
CA ASP A 321 34.34 -46.34 37.03
C ASP A 321 33.11 -45.47 37.37
N SER A 322 32.05 -46.14 37.83
CA SER A 322 30.84 -45.59 38.48
C SER A 322 29.79 -44.83 37.63
N ARG A 323 28.71 -45.56 37.34
CA ARG A 323 27.39 -45.06 36.92
C ARG A 323 26.84 -44.04 37.92
N SER A 324 26.57 -42.81 37.46
CA SER A 324 25.54 -41.95 38.03
C SER A 324 24.76 -41.29 36.89
N SER A 325 23.54 -41.78 36.70
CA SER A 325 22.54 -41.19 35.81
C SER A 325 21.99 -39.91 36.46
N VAL A 326 22.30 -38.74 35.91
CA VAL A 326 21.56 -37.52 36.20
C VAL A 326 20.49 -37.35 35.13
N VAL A 327 19.29 -37.76 35.50
CA VAL A 327 18.04 -37.42 34.83
C VAL A 327 17.73 -35.97 35.19
N THR A 328 17.83 -35.03 34.23
CA THR A 328 17.12 -33.75 34.34
C THR A 328 15.74 -33.92 33.73
N SER A 329 14.78 -34.18 34.60
CA SER A 329 13.35 -34.18 34.31
C SER A 329 12.87 -32.75 34.01
N SER A 330 12.34 -32.52 32.81
CA SER A 330 11.48 -31.37 32.55
C SER A 330 10.10 -31.62 33.18
N PRO A 331 9.57 -30.71 34.01
CA PRO A 331 8.20 -30.80 34.50
C PRO A 331 7.28 -30.17 33.45
N ASP A 332 6.75 -31.00 32.55
CA ASP A 332 5.41 -30.90 31.95
C ASP A 332 5.37 -31.68 30.63
N GLY A 333 4.68 -32.82 30.66
CA GLY A 333 4.53 -33.76 29.56
C GLY A 333 3.56 -33.28 28.47
N ARG A 334 3.84 -32.15 27.83
CA ARG A 334 3.20 -31.75 26.57
C ARG A 334 4.27 -31.37 25.57
N ARG A 335 4.51 -32.23 24.57
CA ARG A 335 5.17 -31.81 23.32
C ARG A 335 4.35 -30.65 22.75
N PRO A 336 4.92 -29.47 22.48
CA PRO A 336 4.25 -28.52 21.62
C PRO A 336 4.11 -29.13 20.22
N PHE A 337 2.94 -28.92 19.60
CA PHE A 337 2.69 -29.30 18.22
C PHE A 337 3.72 -28.64 17.31
N SER A 338 4.35 -29.44 16.45
CA SER A 338 5.21 -28.97 15.36
C SER A 338 4.39 -28.09 14.40
N LEU A 339 4.68 -26.79 14.36
CA LEU A 339 4.29 -25.91 13.26
C LEU A 339 5.52 -25.67 12.39
N SER A 340 5.90 -26.70 11.62
CA SER A 340 6.78 -26.50 10.48
C SER A 340 6.00 -25.75 9.40
N PHE A 341 6.36 -24.49 9.14
CA PHE A 341 5.84 -23.77 7.98
C PHE A 341 6.65 -24.20 6.74
N SER A 342 6.40 -25.41 6.27
CA SER A 342 6.77 -25.86 4.94
C SER A 342 5.49 -26.09 4.16
N SER A 343 5.11 -25.09 3.36
CA SER A 343 4.01 -25.20 2.41
C SER A 343 4.49 -25.92 1.16
N MET A 344 4.27 -27.23 1.11
CA MET A 344 4.02 -27.96 -0.13
C MET A 344 2.88 -28.93 0.12
N ILE A 345 1.68 -28.60 -0.35
CA ILE A 345 0.60 -29.58 -0.54
C ILE A 345 0.48 -29.77 -2.05
N SER A 346 0.88 -30.94 -2.50
CA SER A 346 0.57 -31.47 -3.83
C SER A 346 -0.46 -32.56 -3.60
N ASP A 347 -1.63 -32.43 -4.21
CA ASP A 347 -2.66 -33.47 -4.25
C ASP A 347 -2.31 -34.54 -5.29
N SER A 348 -2.28 -35.82 -4.86
CA SER A 348 -2.70 -36.97 -5.68
C SER A 348 -2.77 -38.28 -4.89
N THR A 349 -3.99 -38.84 -4.80
CA THR A 349 -4.42 -40.28 -4.85
C THR A 349 -3.71 -41.33 -3.96
N THR A 350 -4.37 -42.21 -3.19
CA THR A 350 -5.37 -43.24 -3.61
C THR A 350 -5.98 -43.95 -2.37
N SER A 351 -7.26 -44.40 -2.47
CA SER A 351 -8.01 -45.51 -1.82
C SER A 351 -7.38 -46.28 -0.63
N THR A 352 -8.03 -46.70 0.47
CA THR A 352 -9.34 -47.35 0.76
C THR A 352 -9.32 -47.58 2.30
N THR A 353 -10.37 -47.45 3.12
CA THR A 353 -11.42 -48.46 3.39
C THR A 353 -12.45 -47.89 4.38
N GLU A 354 -13.68 -48.34 4.23
CA GLU A 354 -14.89 -48.03 4.99
C GLU A 354 -14.82 -48.35 6.49
N SER A 355 -15.45 -47.49 7.31
CA SER A 355 -16.31 -47.96 8.40
C SER A 355 -17.31 -46.89 8.81
N THR A 356 -18.57 -47.20 8.54
CA THR A 356 -19.79 -46.55 9.03
C THR A 356 -19.84 -46.50 10.55
N THR A 357 -20.11 -45.32 11.13
CA THR A 357 -21.11 -45.19 12.20
C THR A 357 -21.74 -43.79 12.18
N THR A 358 -23.06 -43.79 12.30
CA THR A 358 -24.00 -42.68 12.37
C THR A 358 -23.88 -41.88 13.68
N SER A 359 -24.03 -40.56 13.65
CA SER A 359 -25.11 -39.83 14.36
C SER A 359 -24.87 -38.32 14.55
N SER A 360 -25.98 -37.59 14.39
CA SER A 360 -26.39 -36.36 15.07
C SER A 360 -25.85 -35.00 14.61
N GLU A 361 -26.82 -34.25 14.08
CA GLU A 361 -26.87 -32.80 14.01
C GLU A 361 -26.48 -32.12 15.33
N LYS A 362 -25.72 -31.02 15.25
CA LYS A 362 -25.99 -29.81 16.03
C LYS A 362 -25.31 -28.59 15.42
N SER A 363 -26.16 -27.62 15.15
CA SER A 363 -25.87 -26.24 14.82
C SER A 363 -25.03 -25.55 15.90
N ARG A 364 -24.02 -24.78 15.49
CA ARG A 364 -23.57 -23.61 16.27
C ARG A 364 -23.02 -22.53 15.36
N LYS A 365 -23.82 -21.46 15.24
CA LYS A 365 -23.37 -20.13 14.83
C LYS A 365 -22.44 -19.61 15.93
N GLN A 366 -21.29 -19.05 15.57
CA GLN A 366 -20.60 -18.08 16.41
C GLN A 366 -19.93 -17.02 15.55
N SER A 367 -20.50 -15.82 15.63
CA SER A 367 -19.95 -14.53 15.28
C SER A 367 -18.68 -14.27 16.08
N VAL A 368 -17.64 -13.73 15.45
CA VAL A 368 -16.55 -13.03 16.13
C VAL A 368 -16.55 -11.57 15.70
N SER A 369 -16.88 -10.73 16.66
CA SER A 369 -16.93 -9.28 16.61
C SER A 369 -15.55 -8.67 16.83
N PHE A 370 -15.44 -7.46 16.30
CA PHE A 370 -14.30 -6.55 16.24
C PHE A 370 -14.04 -5.86 17.59
N SER A 371 -12.84 -5.99 18.17
CA SER A 371 -12.28 -5.05 19.15
C SER A 371 -10.81 -5.38 19.44
N PHE A 372 -9.86 -4.82 18.68
CA PHE A 372 -8.44 -4.81 19.11
C PHE A 372 -7.67 -3.54 18.72
N VAL A 373 -8.25 -2.63 17.92
CA VAL A 373 -7.52 -1.45 17.42
C VAL A 373 -7.82 -0.16 18.21
N SER A 374 -8.75 -0.18 19.17
CA SER A 374 -9.15 1.04 19.89
C SER A 374 -8.49 1.25 21.26
N GLU A 375 -7.76 0.26 21.81
CA GLU A 375 -7.28 0.32 23.21
C GLU A 375 -5.80 0.67 23.38
N VAL A 376 -5.02 0.75 22.29
CA VAL A 376 -3.60 1.16 22.35
C VAL A 376 -3.42 2.69 22.24
N ALA A 377 -4.47 3.42 21.83
CA ALA A 377 -4.40 4.87 21.63
C ALA A 377 -4.57 5.72 22.90
N ASN A 378 -4.98 5.14 24.03
CA ASN A 378 -5.35 5.89 25.25
C ASN A 378 -4.49 5.62 26.49
N ALA A 379 -3.31 5.01 26.36
CA ALA A 379 -2.41 4.75 27.48
C ALA A 379 -1.11 5.57 27.38
N LEU A 380 -1.22 6.89 27.54
CA LEU A 380 -0.07 7.76 27.84
C LEU A 380 -0.45 8.72 28.98
N PRO A 381 0.19 8.65 30.16
CA PRO A 381 0.27 9.79 31.04
C PRO A 381 1.56 10.58 30.79
N ALA A 382 1.39 11.90 30.68
CA ALA A 382 2.45 12.89 30.80
C ALA A 382 3.04 12.90 32.21
N GLY A 383 4.36 13.13 32.35
CA GLY A 383 4.95 13.51 33.64
C GLY A 383 6.42 13.15 33.84
N HIS A 384 7.25 14.19 33.98
CA HIS A 384 8.62 14.20 34.52
C HIS A 384 8.80 13.39 35.83
N ILE A 385 9.86 12.58 35.95
CA ILE A 385 10.61 12.33 37.20
C ILE A 385 12.11 12.13 36.89
N MET A 386 12.98 12.79 37.66
CA MET A 386 14.44 12.64 37.68
C MET A 386 14.92 11.48 38.58
N GLN A 387 16.16 11.04 38.31
CA GLN A 387 17.20 10.45 39.19
C GLN A 387 17.51 8.93 39.13
N ASN A 388 18.75 8.69 38.67
CA ASN A 388 19.83 7.82 39.20
C ASN A 388 19.61 6.33 39.50
N GLY A 389 20.46 5.50 38.88
CA GLY A 389 21.26 4.48 39.58
C GLY A 389 21.50 3.15 38.85
N GLY A 390 22.71 2.96 38.30
CA GLY A 390 23.45 1.67 38.34
C GLY A 390 23.36 0.70 37.15
N SER A 391 24.43 0.70 36.32
CA SER A 391 25.16 -0.45 35.70
C SER A 391 24.38 -1.72 35.31
N ASP A 392 24.34 -2.18 34.06
CA ASP A 392 25.50 -2.65 33.28
C ASP A 392 25.34 -2.38 31.76
N GLU A 393 26.35 -1.74 31.16
CA GLU A 393 26.47 -1.54 29.72
C GLU A 393 26.93 -2.84 29.04
N ILE A 394 26.07 -3.43 28.20
CA ILE A 394 26.53 -4.36 27.15
C ILE A 394 26.93 -3.50 25.96
N ILE A 395 28.24 -3.26 25.85
CA ILE A 395 28.89 -2.63 24.71
C ILE A 395 28.68 -3.53 23.49
N VAL A 396 27.76 -3.16 22.61
CA VAL A 396 27.74 -3.66 21.23
C VAL A 396 28.79 -2.84 20.50
N GLN A 397 29.95 -3.46 20.22
CA GLN A 397 30.97 -2.86 19.36
C GLN A 397 30.39 -2.64 17.97
N ASP A 398 30.15 -1.37 17.66
CA ASP A 398 29.80 -0.89 16.33
C ASP A 398 31.08 -0.87 15.49
N ASP A 399 31.21 -1.84 14.57
CA ASP A 399 32.33 -1.94 13.63
C ASP A 399 32.22 -0.82 12.58
N SER A 400 32.58 0.37 13.03
CA SER A 400 32.68 1.60 12.26
C SER A 400 34.09 1.71 11.67
N SER A 401 34.34 1.04 10.55
CA SER A 401 35.39 1.51 9.65
C SER A 401 35.10 1.21 8.17
N ALA A 402 34.93 2.31 7.42
CA ALA A 402 34.93 2.46 5.96
C ALA A 402 33.65 2.09 5.17
N SER A 403 32.69 3.03 5.10
CA SER A 403 32.30 3.67 3.81
C SER A 403 31.32 4.85 4.01
N SER A 404 31.79 6.03 3.60
CA SER A 404 31.06 7.29 3.30
C SER A 404 29.84 7.67 4.15
N ASP A 405 30.08 8.63 5.04
CA ASP A 405 29.10 9.46 5.74
C ASP A 405 28.42 10.45 4.77
N MET A 406 27.66 9.92 3.81
CA MET A 406 26.70 10.71 3.04
C MET A 406 25.36 10.64 3.78
N PRO A 407 24.68 11.77 4.06
CA PRO A 407 23.35 11.72 4.65
C PRO A 407 22.49 10.81 3.78
N LYS A 408 21.88 9.79 4.37
CA LYS A 408 21.03 8.83 3.67
C LYS A 408 19.83 9.59 3.12
N GLN A 409 19.96 10.09 1.89
CA GLN A 409 18.94 10.91 1.27
C GLN A 409 17.76 10.00 0.91
N LEU A 410 16.73 10.02 1.76
CA LEU A 410 15.53 9.17 1.66
C LEU A 410 14.64 9.57 0.47
N TYR A 411 14.70 10.84 0.07
CA TYR A 411 13.87 11.43 -0.97
C TYR A 411 14.68 12.36 -1.89
N THR A 412 14.19 12.55 -3.11
CA THR A 412 14.67 13.60 -4.03
C THR A 412 13.53 14.56 -4.34
N LEU A 413 13.87 15.84 -4.49
CA LEU A 413 12.94 16.89 -4.89
C LEU A 413 13.30 17.36 -6.29
N ASP A 414 12.35 17.24 -7.22
CA ASP A 414 12.45 17.89 -8.52
C ASP A 414 11.63 19.19 -8.52
N THR A 415 12.34 20.31 -8.55
CA THR A 415 11.78 21.68 -8.56
C THR A 415 11.72 22.29 -9.96
N ALA A 416 11.96 21.54 -11.04
CA ALA A 416 12.06 22.09 -12.40
C ALA A 416 10.82 22.89 -12.86
N LEU A 417 9.64 22.54 -12.31
CA LEU A 417 8.37 23.22 -12.58
C LEU A 417 7.83 24.01 -11.38
N SER A 418 8.56 24.03 -10.27
CA SER A 418 8.17 24.78 -9.07
C SER A 418 8.48 26.26 -9.25
N VAL A 419 7.51 27.13 -8.95
CA VAL A 419 7.60 28.56 -9.22
C VAL A 419 8.24 29.30 -8.03
N GLY A 420 9.53 29.65 -8.13
CA GLY A 420 10.25 30.47 -7.13
C GLY A 420 11.76 30.24 -7.10
N LYS A 421 12.53 31.16 -6.48
CA LYS A 421 13.94 30.90 -6.12
C LYS A 421 13.97 29.82 -5.02
N PRO A 422 15.02 28.98 -4.93
CA PRO A 422 15.11 27.90 -3.93
C PRO A 422 14.81 28.32 -2.48
N ASP A 423 15.12 29.58 -2.14
CA ASP A 423 14.98 30.14 -0.79
C ASP A 423 13.65 30.88 -0.53
N GLU A 424 12.78 31.05 -1.54
CA GLU A 424 11.52 31.83 -1.46
C GLU A 424 10.29 31.06 -2.00
N LEU A 425 10.42 29.75 -2.26
CA LEU A 425 9.31 28.92 -2.72
C LEU A 425 8.27 28.76 -1.61
N PRO A 426 6.97 29.04 -1.84
CA PRO A 426 5.93 28.50 -0.98
C PRO A 426 5.93 26.98 -1.16
N VAL A 427 6.71 26.29 -0.32
CA VAL A 427 6.81 24.84 -0.34
C VAL A 427 5.49 24.32 0.22
N LEU A 428 4.62 23.77 -0.63
CA LEU A 428 3.38 23.10 -0.19
C LEU A 428 3.70 22.00 0.85
N VAL A 429 4.92 21.47 0.85
CA VAL A 429 5.39 20.43 1.76
C VAL A 429 6.22 21.04 2.88
N ASP A 430 5.88 20.73 4.13
CA ASP A 430 6.74 21.07 5.27
C ASP A 430 8.05 20.27 5.19
N MET A 431 9.16 21.00 4.97
CA MET A 431 10.48 20.42 4.78
C MET A 431 11.06 19.82 6.07
N ASP A 432 10.73 20.36 7.24
CA ASP A 432 11.19 19.84 8.52
C ASP A 432 10.51 18.50 8.81
N LYS A 433 9.22 18.40 8.51
CA LYS A 433 8.47 17.13 8.56
C LYS A 433 9.07 16.12 7.61
N LEU A 434 9.35 16.52 6.37
CA LEU A 434 9.93 15.65 5.37
C LEU A 434 11.32 15.13 5.78
N GLN A 435 12.15 15.97 6.38
CA GLN A 435 13.46 15.58 6.94
C GLN A 435 13.34 14.65 8.16
N SER A 436 12.24 14.74 8.92
CA SER A 436 12.01 13.88 10.08
C SER A 436 11.54 12.45 9.72
N LEU A 437 11.26 12.16 8.45
CA LEU A 437 10.93 10.81 8.00
C LEU A 437 12.12 9.87 8.22
N ASN A 438 11.82 8.63 8.58
CA ASN A 438 12.82 7.60 8.85
C ASN A 438 12.86 6.57 7.72
N GLU A 439 13.82 5.65 7.76
CA GLU A 439 13.93 4.58 6.75
C GLU A 439 12.70 3.66 6.72
N GLN A 440 11.97 3.51 7.83
CA GLN A 440 10.73 2.72 7.88
C GLN A 440 9.62 3.36 7.02
N SER A 441 9.62 4.69 6.88
CA SER A 441 8.70 5.39 5.97
C SER A 441 8.90 4.91 4.53
N LEU A 442 10.14 4.66 4.08
CA LEU A 442 10.41 4.13 2.74
C LEU A 442 9.82 2.72 2.52
N ALA A 443 9.82 1.88 3.56
CA ALA A 443 9.19 0.56 3.49
C ALA A 443 7.68 0.68 3.30
N MET A 444 7.03 1.67 3.91
CA MET A 444 5.60 1.95 3.71
C MET A 444 5.30 2.47 2.31
N HIS A 445 6.17 3.32 1.73
CA HIS A 445 6.05 3.75 0.34
C HIS A 445 6.17 2.57 -0.63
N LEU A 446 7.15 1.69 -0.44
CA LEU A 446 7.29 0.48 -1.23
C LEU A 446 6.07 -0.45 -1.06
N TYR A 447 5.63 -0.67 0.18
CA TYR A 447 4.45 -1.49 0.48
C TYR A 447 3.22 -1.01 -0.28
N ARG A 448 2.96 0.29 -0.22
CA ARG A 448 1.89 0.91 -1.00
C ARG A 448 2.10 0.64 -2.49
N SER A 449 3.25 1.00 -3.05
CA SER A 449 3.47 0.95 -4.50
C SER A 449 3.28 -0.44 -5.09
N PHE A 450 3.80 -1.52 -4.47
CA PHE A 450 3.62 -2.85 -5.02
C PHE A 450 2.18 -3.36 -4.87
N GLN A 451 1.45 -2.93 -3.83
CA GLN A 451 0.05 -3.30 -3.66
C GLN A 451 -0.84 -2.72 -4.77
N PHE A 452 -0.50 -1.55 -5.32
CA PHE A 452 -1.17 -1.01 -6.51
C PHE A 452 -0.98 -1.92 -7.74
N ILE A 453 0.18 -2.55 -7.89
CA ILE A 453 0.43 -3.53 -8.96
C ILE A 453 -0.47 -4.75 -8.75
N LEU A 454 -0.53 -5.29 -7.53
CA LEU A 454 -1.39 -6.44 -7.21
C LEU A 454 -2.89 -6.12 -7.37
N ALA A 455 -3.32 -4.90 -7.06
CA ALA A 455 -4.68 -4.44 -7.30
C ALA A 455 -5.02 -4.38 -8.80
N SER A 456 -4.02 -4.26 -9.67
CA SER A 456 -4.19 -4.26 -11.14
C SER A 456 -4.07 -5.64 -11.79
N GLN A 457 -3.96 -6.74 -11.04
CA GLN A 457 -3.67 -8.07 -11.61
C GLN A 457 -4.65 -8.51 -12.71
N GLU A 458 -5.94 -8.18 -12.61
CA GLU A 458 -6.90 -8.55 -13.65
C GLU A 458 -6.67 -7.72 -14.91
N ALA A 459 -6.27 -6.44 -14.79
CA ALA A 459 -5.87 -5.64 -15.94
C ALA A 459 -4.59 -6.22 -16.58
N LEU A 460 -3.59 -6.60 -15.78
CA LEU A 460 -2.36 -7.25 -16.27
C LEU A 460 -2.67 -8.57 -17.00
N TRP A 461 -3.63 -9.35 -16.49
CA TRP A 461 -4.08 -10.59 -17.12
C TRP A 461 -4.76 -10.34 -18.47
N GLU A 462 -5.59 -9.29 -18.60
CA GLU A 462 -6.17 -8.93 -19.89
C GLU A 462 -5.09 -8.56 -20.93
N GLU A 463 -4.06 -7.81 -20.52
CA GLU A 463 -2.92 -7.49 -21.40
C GLU A 463 -2.12 -8.74 -21.79
N LEU A 464 -1.90 -9.67 -20.86
CA LEU A 464 -1.21 -10.92 -21.16
C LEU A 464 -2.01 -11.79 -22.13
N LYS A 465 -3.33 -11.85 -21.97
CA LYS A 465 -4.22 -12.55 -22.93
C LYS A 465 -4.15 -11.94 -24.32
N ASP A 466 -4.08 -10.61 -24.42
CA ASP A 466 -3.92 -9.95 -25.72
C ASP A 466 -2.59 -10.32 -26.37
N ARG A 467 -1.48 -10.28 -25.63
CA ARG A 467 -0.15 -10.67 -26.13
C ARG A 467 -0.09 -12.15 -26.52
N LEU A 468 -0.69 -13.05 -25.73
CA LEU A 468 -0.79 -14.48 -26.07
C LEU A 468 -1.58 -14.74 -27.37
N ARG A 469 -2.47 -13.83 -27.78
CA ARG A 469 -3.24 -13.94 -29.02
C ARG A 469 -2.53 -13.27 -30.21
N ASN A 470 -1.93 -12.11 -29.99
CA ASN A 470 -1.50 -11.21 -31.05
C ASN A 470 0.02 -11.04 -31.16
N ARG A 471 0.79 -11.36 -30.12
CA ARG A 471 2.24 -11.08 -29.99
C ARG A 471 2.98 -12.20 -29.24
N ARG A 472 2.79 -13.46 -29.67
CA ARG A 472 3.40 -14.62 -29.00
C ARG A 472 4.93 -14.58 -29.00
N ASP A 473 5.52 -14.09 -30.09
CA ASP A 473 6.98 -13.96 -30.25
C ASP A 473 7.63 -13.14 -29.13
N GLU A 474 6.93 -12.16 -28.54
CA GLU A 474 7.43 -11.38 -27.40
C GLU A 474 7.53 -12.22 -26.12
N LEU A 475 6.66 -13.23 -25.97
CA LEU A 475 6.51 -14.04 -24.76
C LEU A 475 7.42 -15.27 -24.74
N GLU A 476 7.91 -15.72 -25.91
CA GLU A 476 8.88 -16.82 -26.03
C GLU A 476 10.09 -16.58 -25.11
N THR A 477 10.62 -15.35 -25.13
CA THR A 477 11.77 -14.97 -24.30
C THR A 477 11.54 -15.16 -22.80
N TYR A 478 10.29 -15.11 -22.34
CA TYR A 478 9.91 -15.28 -20.93
C TYR A 478 9.51 -16.72 -20.57
N GLY A 479 9.74 -17.70 -21.45
CA GLY A 479 9.43 -19.10 -21.21
C GLY A 479 7.97 -19.47 -21.45
N TRP A 480 7.27 -18.71 -22.30
CA TRP A 480 5.92 -19.04 -22.79
C TRP A 480 6.02 -19.72 -24.17
N GLU A 481 6.86 -20.76 -24.26
CA GLU A 481 7.24 -21.45 -25.50
C GLU A 481 6.36 -22.68 -25.82
N ASP A 482 5.50 -23.14 -24.89
CA ASP A 482 4.80 -24.43 -25.04
C ASP A 482 3.64 -24.39 -26.06
N ASP A 483 3.71 -25.33 -27.02
CA ASP A 483 2.75 -25.65 -28.09
C ASP A 483 1.35 -26.15 -27.62
N GLU A 484 1.07 -26.16 -26.30
CA GLU A 484 -0.27 -26.49 -25.80
C GLU A 484 -1.17 -25.24 -25.87
N GLU A 485 -1.53 -24.95 -27.12
CA GLU A 485 -2.60 -24.05 -27.51
C GLU A 485 -3.89 -24.33 -26.70
N PHE A 486 -4.26 -23.38 -25.83
CA PHE A 486 -5.61 -23.17 -25.28
C PHE A 486 -6.10 -24.06 -24.11
N GLU A 487 -5.32 -24.16 -23.04
CA GLU A 487 -5.93 -24.17 -21.71
C GLU A 487 -5.70 -22.83 -20.99
N GLU A 488 -6.61 -21.87 -21.19
CA GLU A 488 -6.72 -20.64 -20.37
C GLU A 488 -6.44 -20.86 -18.88
N PRO A 489 -6.91 -21.96 -18.22
CA PRO A 489 -6.56 -22.22 -16.82
C PRO A 489 -5.06 -22.46 -16.55
N GLN A 490 -4.33 -23.09 -17.47
CA GLN A 490 -2.89 -23.34 -17.29
C GLN A 490 -2.09 -22.05 -17.41
N ASN A 491 -2.38 -21.24 -18.43
CA ASN A 491 -1.75 -19.92 -18.61
C ASN A 491 -2.08 -18.99 -17.44
N ARG A 492 -3.31 -19.07 -16.92
CA ARG A 492 -3.69 -18.32 -15.73
C ARG A 492 -2.89 -18.75 -14.50
N LYS A 493 -2.71 -20.05 -14.29
CA LYS A 493 -1.88 -20.58 -13.21
C LYS A 493 -0.42 -20.10 -13.32
N LYS A 494 0.18 -20.16 -14.51
CA LYS A 494 1.53 -19.62 -14.77
C LYS A 494 1.62 -18.13 -14.43
N PHE A 495 0.61 -17.34 -14.78
CA PHE A 495 0.52 -15.92 -14.43
C PHE A 495 0.39 -15.67 -12.93
N GLU A 496 -0.46 -16.45 -12.23
CA GLU A 496 -0.62 -16.35 -10.77
C GLU A 496 0.66 -16.72 -10.03
N GLU A 497 1.41 -17.74 -10.48
CA GLU A 497 2.72 -18.10 -9.93
C GLU A 497 3.74 -16.96 -10.10
N LEU A 498 3.70 -16.29 -11.25
CA LEU A 498 4.57 -15.16 -11.55
C LEU A 498 4.23 -13.92 -10.68
N LEU A 499 2.94 -13.64 -10.44
CA LEU A 499 2.51 -12.62 -9.49
C LEU A 499 2.84 -12.98 -8.04
N GLU A 500 2.65 -14.23 -7.63
CA GLU A 500 2.96 -14.68 -6.27
C GLU A 500 4.45 -14.61 -5.98
N ARG A 501 5.30 -14.89 -6.98
CA ARG A 501 6.74 -14.69 -6.89
C ARG A 501 7.08 -13.21 -6.67
N TYR A 502 6.51 -12.31 -7.46
CA TYR A 502 6.68 -10.86 -7.30
C TYR A 502 6.22 -10.38 -5.92
N ARG A 503 5.03 -10.82 -5.50
CA ARG A 503 4.48 -10.59 -4.16
C ARG A 503 5.46 -11.03 -3.09
N THR A 504 5.96 -12.26 -3.15
CA THR A 504 6.90 -12.83 -2.17
C THR A 504 8.18 -12.01 -2.09
N ASP A 505 8.79 -11.68 -3.23
CA ASP A 505 10.02 -10.89 -3.29
C ASP A 505 9.82 -9.50 -2.66
N MET A 506 8.71 -8.84 -2.96
CA MET A 506 8.34 -7.52 -2.40
C MET A 506 8.05 -7.57 -0.90
N PHE A 507 7.25 -8.54 -0.46
CA PHE A 507 6.93 -8.71 0.95
C PHE A 507 8.19 -8.98 1.77
N GLN A 508 9.14 -9.75 1.24
CA GLN A 508 10.41 -9.99 1.92
C GLN A 508 11.27 -8.72 1.99
N ARG A 509 11.21 -7.86 0.97
CA ARG A 509 11.88 -6.56 1.04
C ARG A 509 11.27 -5.65 2.11
N VAL A 510 9.95 -5.67 2.28
CA VAL A 510 9.23 -4.80 3.24
C VAL A 510 9.22 -5.35 4.66
N SER A 511 8.98 -6.66 4.85
CA SER A 511 8.71 -7.28 6.16
C SER A 511 9.83 -7.10 7.18
N LEU A 512 11.06 -6.99 6.70
CA LEU A 512 12.25 -6.83 7.51
C LEU A 512 12.42 -5.42 8.11
N TRP A 513 11.64 -4.43 7.66
CA TRP A 513 11.64 -3.07 8.20
C TRP A 513 10.65 -2.86 9.36
N ASN A 514 9.71 -3.80 9.56
CA ASN A 514 8.79 -3.82 10.69
C ASN A 514 9.37 -4.68 11.83
N SER A 515 10.57 -4.35 12.28
CA SER A 515 11.20 -5.06 13.38
C SER A 515 10.54 -4.66 14.70
N LEU A 516 9.83 -5.59 15.33
CA LEU A 516 9.27 -5.42 16.68
C LEU A 516 10.35 -5.08 17.72
N LEU A 517 11.63 -5.31 17.40
CA LEU A 517 12.77 -4.86 18.19
C LEU A 517 12.74 -3.36 18.47
N GLY A 518 12.32 -2.56 17.49
CA GLY A 518 12.18 -1.10 17.66
C GLY A 518 11.09 -0.70 18.66
N MET A 519 10.19 -1.63 19.00
CA MET A 519 9.15 -1.46 20.02
C MET A 519 9.52 -2.14 21.34
N GLY A 520 10.78 -2.55 21.53
CA GLY A 520 11.27 -3.18 22.75
C GLY A 520 10.99 -4.68 22.87
N TRP A 521 10.55 -5.34 21.80
CA TRP A 521 10.40 -6.79 21.80
C TRP A 521 11.76 -7.46 21.61
N GLU A 522 11.96 -8.62 22.22
CA GLU A 522 13.16 -9.43 22.00
C GLU A 522 13.08 -10.19 20.67
N LEU A 523 14.24 -10.51 20.09
CA LEU A 523 14.29 -11.39 18.93
C LEU A 523 13.70 -12.75 19.29
N PRO A 524 12.77 -13.31 18.48
CA PRO A 524 12.29 -14.65 18.69
C PRO A 524 13.46 -15.64 18.71
N THR A 525 13.42 -16.60 19.63
CA THR A 525 14.40 -17.68 19.67
C THR A 525 14.31 -18.49 18.38
N ARG A 526 15.39 -18.49 17.60
CA ARG A 526 15.51 -19.28 16.38
C ARG A 526 16.01 -20.68 16.72
N GLU A 527 15.46 -21.70 16.06
CA GLU A 527 15.99 -23.05 16.16
C GLU A 527 17.47 -23.08 15.73
N PRO A 528 18.32 -23.87 16.40
CA PRO A 528 19.72 -23.95 16.03
C PRO A 528 19.85 -24.56 14.64
N LEU A 529 20.63 -23.91 13.78
CA LEU A 529 20.86 -24.38 12.41
C LEU A 529 21.92 -25.47 12.37
N SER A 530 21.80 -26.37 11.39
CA SER A 530 22.91 -27.26 11.03
C SER A 530 24.11 -26.45 10.53
N ARG A 531 25.30 -27.05 10.60
CA ARG A 531 26.52 -26.39 10.10
C ARG A 531 26.41 -25.97 8.62
N ALA A 532 25.72 -26.76 7.79
CA ALA A 532 25.52 -26.45 6.38
C ALA A 532 24.56 -25.26 6.18
N GLU A 533 23.47 -25.21 6.95
CA GLU A 533 22.51 -24.11 6.89
C GLU A 533 23.10 -22.79 7.41
N LEU A 534 23.91 -22.86 8.48
CA LEU A 534 24.58 -21.68 9.03
C LEU A 534 25.58 -21.07 8.03
N ILE A 535 26.40 -21.92 7.40
CA ILE A 535 27.35 -21.47 6.34
C ILE A 535 26.58 -20.85 5.17
N GLU A 536 25.43 -21.41 4.80
CA GLU A 536 24.63 -20.87 3.71
C GLU A 536 23.97 -19.53 4.06
N GLU A 537 23.47 -19.37 5.29
CA GLU A 537 22.93 -18.08 5.75
C GLU A 537 24.03 -17.01 5.83
N GLU A 538 25.22 -17.36 6.31
CA GLU A 538 26.38 -16.47 6.33
C GLU A 538 26.81 -16.07 4.91
N ARG A 539 26.90 -17.04 3.99
CA ARG A 539 27.20 -16.79 2.58
C ARG A 539 26.18 -15.85 1.93
N MET A 540 24.88 -16.07 2.17
CA MET A 540 23.83 -15.18 1.66
C MET A 540 23.93 -13.78 2.26
N ARG A 541 24.21 -13.68 3.57
CA ARG A 541 24.38 -12.41 4.29
C ARG A 541 25.52 -11.60 3.70
N GLU A 542 26.69 -12.22 3.54
CA GLU A 542 27.89 -11.58 2.96
C GLU A 542 27.64 -11.14 1.52
N ALA A 543 27.06 -12.03 0.69
CA ALA A 543 26.73 -11.71 -0.69
C ALA A 543 25.77 -10.52 -0.80
N MET A 544 24.76 -10.44 0.08
CA MET A 544 23.82 -9.31 0.11
C MET A 544 24.50 -8.00 0.52
N ILE A 545 25.37 -8.03 1.53
CA ILE A 545 26.10 -6.83 2.01
C ILE A 545 27.09 -6.34 0.95
N GLU A 546 27.86 -7.25 0.36
CA GLU A 546 28.82 -6.91 -0.69
C GLU A 546 28.13 -6.36 -1.93
N ALA A 547 27.04 -6.98 -2.34
CA ALA A 547 26.32 -6.55 -3.53
C ALA A 547 25.58 -5.21 -3.31
N ARG A 548 25.16 -4.89 -2.08
CA ARG A 548 24.71 -3.53 -1.71
C ARG A 548 25.82 -2.50 -1.85
N ARG A 549 27.03 -2.80 -1.38
CA ARG A 549 28.18 -1.88 -1.45
C ARG A 549 28.56 -1.56 -2.89
N ASN A 550 28.40 -2.53 -3.78
CA ASN A 550 28.76 -2.43 -5.19
C ASN A 550 27.55 -2.09 -6.10
N ALA A 551 26.38 -1.78 -5.54
CA ALA A 551 25.16 -1.53 -6.30
C ALA A 551 25.28 -0.24 -7.15
N PRO A 552 24.97 -0.28 -8.46
CA PRO A 552 24.97 0.91 -9.31
C PRO A 552 23.93 1.94 -8.84
N PRO A 553 24.13 3.24 -9.14
CA PRO A 553 23.17 4.31 -8.79
C PRO A 553 21.78 4.10 -9.42
N GLU A 554 21.69 3.36 -10.52
CA GLU A 554 20.45 3.00 -11.21
C GLU A 554 19.56 2.04 -10.39
N ASP A 555 20.12 1.33 -9.40
CA ASP A 555 19.35 0.46 -8.49
C ASP A 555 18.60 1.26 -7.39
N PHE A 556 18.77 2.59 -7.35
CA PHE A 556 18.10 3.49 -6.40
C PHE A 556 16.92 4.22 -7.05
N THR A 557 16.23 3.58 -7.99
CA THR A 557 14.99 4.10 -8.58
C THR A 557 13.97 4.47 -7.50
N PRO A 558 13.17 5.52 -7.75
CA PRO A 558 12.10 5.86 -6.82
C PRO A 558 11.01 4.78 -6.85
N CYS A 559 10.54 4.39 -5.67
CA CYS A 559 9.41 3.47 -5.54
C CYS A 559 8.06 4.20 -5.61
N ARG A 560 8.05 5.51 -5.35
CA ARG A 560 6.87 6.38 -5.39
C ARG A 560 7.31 7.81 -5.68
N SER A 561 6.53 8.53 -6.47
CA SER A 561 6.69 9.98 -6.61
C SER A 561 5.33 10.65 -6.51
N VAL A 562 5.26 11.76 -5.77
CA VAL A 562 4.03 12.47 -5.43
C VAL A 562 4.21 13.96 -5.71
N ARG A 563 3.17 14.64 -6.18
CA ARG A 563 3.14 16.09 -6.32
C ARG A 563 1.80 16.65 -5.86
N ALA A 564 1.86 17.77 -5.15
CA ALA A 564 0.70 18.59 -4.81
C ALA A 564 0.66 19.85 -5.68
N LEU A 565 -0.56 20.26 -6.05
CA LEU A 565 -0.87 21.44 -6.85
C LEU A 565 -2.04 22.16 -6.21
N THR A 566 -2.00 23.49 -6.17
CA THR A 566 -3.15 24.31 -5.74
C THR A 566 -3.40 25.45 -6.73
N GLY A 567 -4.63 25.96 -6.77
CA GLY A 567 -5.00 27.09 -7.61
C GLY A 567 -6.36 27.67 -7.24
N PHE A 568 -6.69 28.82 -7.83
CA PHE A 568 -7.93 29.55 -7.56
C PHE A 568 -8.66 29.88 -8.86
N LYS A 569 -9.99 29.80 -8.86
CA LYS A 569 -10.81 30.20 -10.00
C LYS A 569 -10.73 31.74 -10.17
N PRO A 570 -10.46 32.25 -11.40
CA PRO A 570 -10.35 33.68 -11.67
C PRO A 570 -11.64 34.47 -11.42
#